data_AF-A0A3Q1MIY0-F1
#
_entry.id   AF-A0A3Q1MIY0-F1
#
_cell.length_a   1.000
_cell.length_b   1.000
_cell.length_c   1.000
_cell.angle_alpha   90.00
_cell.angle_beta   90.00
_cell.angle_gamma   90.00
#
_symmetry.space_group_name_H-M   'P 1'
#
loop_
_entity.id
_entity.type
_entity.pdbx_description
1 polymer ?
#
loop_
_entity_poly.entity_id
_entity_poly.type
_entity_poly.pdbx_seq_one_letter_code
_entity_poly.pdbx_strand_id
1 'polypeptide(L)'
;MGRPSLALRLLLALLLLPPPAPLLWALRPAPCPEPCSCPPDGALRCPGPQAGLSRLSLTYLPIKVIPSQAFRGLNEVIKIKLYGNGFEEIQSHAFNGTTLISLELKENARLEKMHNDAFRGATGPSILDISSTQLQALPTYGLESIQTLIATSSYSLKKLPSREKFTNLLDATLTYPSHCCAFRNLPTNEQNFSFSIFKNFSKQCESTARRPNNETLLLHGALPAAHCLSRCPDQRPVLQPCHRLADREWVQRGWLFHCVCK
;
A
#
# COMPACT_ATOMS: atom_id res chain seq x y z
N MET A 1 -49.89 6.97 -47.04
CA MET A 1 -49.50 6.49 -45.68
C MET A 1 -49.02 5.05 -45.81
N GLY A 2 -47.71 4.83 -45.92
CA GLY A 2 -47.12 3.49 -46.09
C GLY A 2 -47.10 2.72 -44.77
N ARG A 3 -47.63 1.49 -44.76
CA ARG A 3 -47.54 0.61 -43.58
C ARG A 3 -46.07 0.20 -43.37
N PRO A 4 -45.50 0.34 -42.16
CA PRO A 4 -44.13 -0.08 -41.90
C PRO A 4 -43.99 -1.58 -42.16
N SER A 5 -42.87 -1.97 -42.77
CA SER A 5 -42.61 -3.38 -43.11
C SER A 5 -42.63 -4.26 -41.86
N LEU A 6 -42.98 -5.53 -42.03
CA LEU A 6 -42.97 -6.53 -40.95
C LEU A 6 -41.60 -6.60 -40.25
N ALA A 7 -40.52 -6.41 -41.02
CA ALA A 7 -39.16 -6.34 -40.49
C ALA A 7 -38.96 -5.17 -39.53
N LEU A 8 -39.50 -3.98 -39.85
CA LEU A 8 -39.40 -2.80 -38.98
C LEU A 8 -40.19 -2.99 -37.68
N ARG A 9 -41.35 -3.65 -37.75
CA ARG A 9 -42.16 -3.98 -36.55
C ARG A 9 -41.48 -5.01 -35.65
N LEU A 10 -40.82 -6.02 -36.24
CA LEU A 10 -40.05 -7.02 -35.50
C LEU A 10 -38.82 -6.40 -34.82
N LEU A 11 -38.12 -5.47 -35.50
CA LEU A 11 -36.96 -4.78 -34.94
C LEU A 11 -37.34 -3.89 -33.75
N LEU A 12 -38.46 -3.15 -33.88
CA LEU A 12 -39.02 -2.35 -32.79
C LEU A 12 -39.49 -3.21 -31.61
N ALA A 13 -40.06 -4.39 -31.87
CA ALA A 13 -40.47 -5.32 -30.82
C ALA A 13 -39.27 -5.89 -30.04
N LEU A 14 -38.14 -6.13 -30.70
CA LEU A 14 -36.89 -6.58 -30.05
C LEU A 14 -36.29 -5.52 -29.13
N LEU A 15 -36.47 -4.22 -29.43
CA LEU A 15 -36.02 -3.11 -28.58
C LEU A 15 -36.92 -2.88 -27.36
N LEU A 16 -38.14 -3.43 -27.36
CA LEU A 16 -39.10 -3.33 -26.26
C LEU A 16 -39.08 -4.56 -25.34
N LEU A 17 -38.31 -5.61 -25.68
CA LEU A 17 -38.12 -6.75 -24.79
C LEU A 17 -37.25 -6.32 -23.61
N PRO A 18 -37.70 -6.52 -22.35
CA PRO A 18 -36.86 -6.27 -21.19
C PRO A 18 -35.59 -7.13 -21.31
N PRO A 19 -34.40 -6.61 -20.96
CA PRO A 19 -33.17 -7.38 -21.04
C PRO A 19 -33.36 -8.68 -20.27
N PRO A 20 -32.86 -9.81 -20.77
CA PRO A 20 -33.05 -11.09 -20.14
C PRO A 20 -32.58 -10.96 -18.67
N ALA A 21 -33.41 -11.44 -17.73
CA ALA A 21 -33.18 -11.38 -16.30
C ALA A 21 -31.74 -11.75 -15.83
N PRO A 22 -30.96 -12.59 -16.55
CA PRO A 22 -29.56 -12.84 -16.25
C PRO A 22 -28.62 -11.62 -16.30
N LEU A 23 -28.99 -10.52 -16.96
CA LEU A 23 -28.14 -9.33 -17.02
C LEU A 23 -28.39 -8.37 -15.85
N LEU A 24 -29.59 -8.43 -15.24
CA LEU A 24 -29.99 -7.54 -14.15
C LEU A 24 -29.38 -7.93 -12.79
N TRP A 25 -29.00 -9.20 -12.58
CA TRP A 25 -28.33 -9.62 -11.34
C TRP A 25 -26.82 -9.33 -11.36
N ALA A 26 -26.18 -9.34 -12.53
CA ALA A 26 -24.76 -9.03 -12.68
C ALA A 26 -24.42 -7.55 -12.40
N LEU A 27 -25.42 -6.66 -12.38
CA LEU A 27 -25.30 -5.23 -12.13
C LEU A 27 -25.64 -4.82 -10.69
N ARG A 28 -26.05 -5.74 -9.81
CA ARG A 28 -26.33 -5.40 -8.42
C ARG A 28 -25.01 -5.27 -7.65
N PRO A 29 -24.69 -4.08 -7.10
CA PRO A 29 -23.53 -3.93 -6.23
C PRO A 29 -23.60 -4.93 -5.08
N ALA A 30 -22.45 -5.48 -4.68
CA ALA A 30 -22.39 -6.32 -3.48
C ALA A 30 -23.02 -5.57 -2.30
N PRO A 31 -23.90 -6.21 -1.51
CA PRO A 31 -24.48 -5.58 -0.34
C PRO A 31 -23.37 -5.21 0.66
N CYS A 32 -23.50 -4.04 1.29
CA CYS A 32 -22.59 -3.62 2.35
C CYS A 32 -22.72 -4.60 3.53
N PRO A 33 -21.62 -5.16 4.06
CA PRO A 33 -21.71 -6.12 5.15
C PRO A 33 -22.02 -5.41 6.48
N GLU A 34 -22.91 -6.01 7.27
CA GLU A 34 -23.13 -5.60 8.66
C GLU A 34 -21.83 -5.74 9.48
N PRO A 35 -21.50 -4.81 10.39
CA PRO A 35 -22.32 -3.69 10.88
C PRO A 35 -22.19 -2.40 10.05
N CYS A 36 -21.61 -2.47 8.85
CA CYS A 36 -21.27 -1.30 8.06
C CYS A 36 -22.41 -0.84 7.16
N SER A 37 -22.43 0.46 6.94
CA SER A 37 -23.25 1.15 5.95
C SER A 37 -22.36 1.80 4.91
N CYS A 38 -22.77 1.66 3.65
CA CYS A 38 -22.06 2.15 2.47
C CYS A 38 -23.02 3.09 1.72
N PRO A 39 -23.09 4.37 2.12
CA PRO A 39 -24.04 5.30 1.55
C PRO A 39 -23.63 5.73 0.13
N PRO A 40 -24.55 6.29 -0.67
CA PRO A 40 -24.25 6.74 -2.04
C PRO A 40 -23.21 7.88 -2.11
N ASP A 41 -23.01 8.59 -1.00
CA ASP A 41 -21.95 9.60 -0.86
C ASP A 41 -20.53 8.99 -0.86
N GLY A 42 -20.42 7.66 -0.74
CA GLY A 42 -19.17 6.92 -0.73
C GLY A 42 -18.41 6.99 0.59
N ALA A 43 -19.03 7.41 1.69
CA ALA A 43 -18.39 7.50 3.00
C ALA A 43 -18.67 6.27 3.88
N LEU A 44 -17.66 5.45 4.15
CA LEU A 44 -17.81 4.24 4.97
C LEU A 44 -18.19 4.57 6.42
N ARG A 45 -19.16 3.85 6.98
CA ARG A 45 -19.48 3.92 8.41
C ARG A 45 -19.79 2.54 8.98
N CYS A 46 -19.07 2.15 10.02
CA CYS A 46 -19.18 0.86 10.72
C CYS A 46 -19.37 1.12 12.22
N PRO A 47 -20.59 1.43 12.68
CA PRO A 47 -20.86 1.64 14.11
C PRO A 47 -20.69 0.37 14.96
N GLY A 48 -20.28 0.56 16.22
CA GLY A 48 -20.35 -0.44 17.29
C GLY A 48 -21.31 -0.05 18.43
N PRO A 49 -21.35 -0.80 19.54
CA PRO A 49 -20.48 -1.92 19.90
C PRO A 49 -20.86 -3.22 19.19
N GLN A 50 -19.85 -4.01 18.85
CA GLN A 50 -20.01 -5.35 18.28
C GLN A 50 -19.19 -6.31 19.14
N ALA A 51 -19.85 -6.94 20.11
CA ALA A 51 -19.21 -7.89 21.00
C ALA A 51 -18.76 -9.13 20.20
N GLY A 52 -17.50 -9.53 20.36
CA GLY A 52 -16.90 -10.68 19.67
C GLY A 52 -16.52 -10.43 18.20
N LEU A 53 -16.57 -9.18 17.70
CA LEU A 53 -16.14 -8.88 16.34
C LEU A 53 -14.62 -8.85 16.28
N SER A 54 -14.02 -9.91 15.77
CA SER A 54 -12.55 -10.03 15.63
C SER A 54 -12.02 -9.67 14.24
N ARG A 55 -12.90 -9.64 13.22
CA ARG A 55 -12.53 -9.39 11.83
C ARG A 55 -13.65 -8.67 11.10
N LEU A 56 -13.29 -7.63 10.36
CA LEU A 56 -14.15 -6.92 9.44
C LEU A 56 -13.54 -6.97 8.03
N SER A 57 -14.32 -7.38 7.03
CA SER A 57 -13.87 -7.44 5.64
C SER A 57 -14.84 -6.73 4.73
N LEU A 58 -14.38 -5.67 4.07
CA LEU A 58 -15.10 -4.85 3.12
C LEU A 58 -14.31 -4.86 1.82
N THR A 59 -14.88 -5.43 0.77
CA THR A 59 -14.14 -5.68 -0.46
C THR A 59 -14.98 -5.36 -1.69
N TYR A 60 -14.38 -4.70 -2.68
CA TYR A 60 -15.02 -4.39 -3.97
C TYR A 60 -16.32 -3.56 -3.84
N LEU A 61 -16.36 -2.65 -2.87
CA LEU A 61 -17.47 -1.74 -2.63
C LEU A 61 -17.20 -0.37 -3.27
N PRO A 62 -18.25 0.33 -3.74
CA PRO A 62 -18.13 1.65 -4.40
C PRO A 62 -17.89 2.79 -3.41
N ILE A 63 -17.10 2.55 -2.38
CA ILE A 63 -16.77 3.50 -1.31
C ILE A 63 -15.53 4.30 -1.74
N LYS A 64 -15.54 5.60 -1.47
CA LYS A 64 -14.47 6.52 -1.85
C LYS A 64 -13.70 7.09 -0.66
N VAL A 65 -14.33 7.21 0.51
CA VAL A 65 -13.72 7.88 1.65
C VAL A 65 -13.88 7.04 2.90
N ILE A 66 -12.81 6.96 3.70
CA ILE A 66 -12.91 6.57 5.10
C ILE A 66 -13.01 7.86 5.93
N PRO A 67 -14.21 8.26 6.36
CA PRO A 67 -14.40 9.50 7.09
C PRO A 67 -13.84 9.41 8.50
N SER A 68 -13.74 10.57 9.16
CA SER A 68 -13.46 10.64 10.59
C SER A 68 -14.44 9.77 11.38
N GLN A 69 -13.97 9.02 12.38
CA GLN A 69 -14.79 8.17 13.24
C GLN A 69 -15.55 7.04 12.50
N ALA A 70 -15.06 6.61 11.33
CA ALA A 70 -15.71 5.58 10.52
C ALA A 70 -15.99 4.27 11.28
N PHE A 71 -15.13 3.92 12.25
CA PHE A 71 -15.20 2.66 13.01
C PHE A 71 -15.56 2.87 14.49
N ARG A 72 -16.22 3.97 14.81
CA ARG A 72 -16.51 4.35 16.20
C ARG A 72 -17.34 3.27 16.92
N GLY A 73 -16.89 2.89 18.11
CA GLY A 73 -17.55 1.89 18.95
C GLY A 73 -17.07 0.45 18.69
N LEU A 74 -16.25 0.23 17.67
CA LEU A 74 -15.56 -1.04 17.44
C LEU A 74 -14.30 -1.11 18.32
N ASN A 75 -14.53 -1.22 19.63
CA ASN A 75 -13.48 -1.07 20.65
C ASN A 75 -12.65 -2.36 20.85
N GLU A 76 -13.10 -3.48 20.29
CA GLU A 76 -12.40 -4.76 20.39
C GLU A 76 -11.18 -4.81 19.47
N VAL A 77 -10.35 -5.83 19.70
CA VAL A 77 -9.15 -6.09 18.91
C VAL A 77 -9.54 -6.67 17.55
N ILE A 78 -9.39 -5.87 16.48
CA ILE A 78 -9.95 -6.20 15.16
C ILE A 78 -8.86 -6.29 14.08
N LYS A 79 -9.08 -7.18 13.11
CA LYS A 79 -8.41 -7.19 11.80
C LYS A 79 -9.36 -6.58 10.77
N ILE A 80 -8.99 -5.44 10.19
CA ILE A 80 -9.78 -4.73 9.19
C ILE A 80 -9.17 -4.96 7.80
N LYS A 81 -9.95 -5.56 6.90
CA LYS A 81 -9.60 -5.75 5.48
C LYS A 81 -10.48 -4.84 4.63
N LEU A 82 -9.85 -3.92 3.91
CA LEU A 82 -10.47 -2.89 3.08
C LEU A 82 -9.97 -3.00 1.63
N TYR A 83 -9.92 -4.24 1.13
CA TYR A 83 -9.25 -4.58 -0.12
C TYR A 83 -10.04 -4.18 -1.38
N GLY A 84 -9.37 -3.69 -2.41
CA GLY A 84 -9.96 -3.52 -3.75
C GLY A 84 -11.20 -2.61 -3.80
N ASN A 85 -11.30 -1.64 -2.89
CA ASN A 85 -12.38 -0.67 -2.88
C ASN A 85 -12.00 0.57 -3.72
N GLY A 86 -12.97 1.46 -3.89
CA GLY A 86 -12.79 2.71 -4.62
C GLY A 86 -12.13 3.84 -3.82
N PHE A 87 -11.46 3.56 -2.69
CA PHE A 87 -10.97 4.59 -1.77
C PHE A 87 -10.02 5.58 -2.44
N GLU A 88 -10.23 6.86 -2.17
CA GLU A 88 -9.47 8.00 -2.64
C GLU A 88 -8.75 8.70 -1.47
N GLU A 89 -9.43 8.78 -0.31
CA GLU A 89 -8.93 9.49 0.88
C GLU A 89 -9.29 8.78 2.20
N ILE A 90 -8.37 8.85 3.15
CA ILE A 90 -8.59 8.51 4.56
C ILE A 90 -8.43 9.77 5.41
N GLN A 91 -9.50 10.16 6.10
CA GLN A 91 -9.55 11.41 6.87
C GLN A 91 -8.89 11.30 8.25
N SER A 92 -8.75 12.45 8.93
CA SER A 92 -8.25 12.52 10.30
C SER A 92 -9.12 11.67 11.24
N HIS A 93 -8.53 11.06 12.27
CA HIS A 93 -9.28 10.30 13.28
C HIS A 93 -10.21 9.21 12.70
N ALA A 94 -9.91 8.70 11.51
CA ALA A 94 -10.72 7.68 10.84
C ALA A 94 -10.87 6.40 11.69
N PHE A 95 -9.80 6.02 12.39
CA PHE A 95 -9.71 4.83 13.23
C PHE A 95 -9.79 5.12 14.73
N ASN A 96 -10.26 6.31 15.12
CA ASN A 96 -10.30 6.72 16.52
C ASN A 96 -11.19 5.79 17.36
N GLY A 97 -10.70 5.41 18.55
CA GLY A 97 -11.39 4.51 19.47
C GLY A 97 -11.33 3.03 19.10
N THR A 98 -10.54 2.65 18.10
CA THR A 98 -10.36 1.25 17.70
C THR A 98 -9.08 0.64 18.24
N THR A 99 -9.07 -0.68 18.42
CA THR A 99 -7.86 -1.45 18.69
C THR A 99 -7.56 -2.36 17.50
N LEU A 100 -6.53 -2.05 16.73
CA LEU A 100 -6.23 -2.70 15.46
C LEU A 100 -5.00 -3.61 15.58
N ILE A 101 -5.15 -4.88 15.19
CA ILE A 101 -3.98 -5.74 14.91
C ILE A 101 -3.49 -5.49 13.50
N SER A 102 -4.41 -5.53 12.54
CA SER A 102 -4.10 -5.50 11.11
C SER A 102 -5.04 -4.56 10.40
N LEU A 103 -4.47 -3.69 9.57
CA LEU A 103 -5.18 -2.85 8.61
C LEU A 103 -4.65 -3.13 7.21
N GLU A 104 -5.48 -3.76 6.39
CA GLU A 104 -5.15 -4.11 5.00
C GLU A 104 -5.91 -3.19 4.04
N LEU A 105 -5.19 -2.27 3.41
CA LEU A 105 -5.67 -1.29 2.42
C LEU A 105 -5.23 -1.65 0.99
N LYS A 106 -4.87 -2.91 0.76
CA LYS A 106 -4.31 -3.39 -0.50
C LYS A 106 -5.27 -3.17 -1.70
N GLU A 107 -4.71 -2.88 -2.87
CA GLU A 107 -5.42 -2.75 -4.16
C GLU A 107 -6.49 -1.65 -4.20
N ASN A 108 -6.40 -0.66 -3.31
CA ASN A 108 -7.10 0.61 -3.48
C ASN A 108 -6.31 1.51 -4.42
N ALA A 109 -6.41 1.25 -5.72
CA ALA A 109 -5.60 1.90 -6.76
C ALA A 109 -5.83 3.41 -6.89
N ARG A 110 -6.89 3.97 -6.28
CA ARG A 110 -7.17 5.41 -6.26
C ARG A 110 -6.83 6.07 -4.93
N LEU A 111 -6.36 5.32 -3.93
CA LEU A 111 -6.09 5.86 -2.61
C LEU A 111 -4.81 6.68 -2.67
N GLU A 112 -4.96 8.00 -2.68
CA GLU A 112 -3.84 8.94 -2.85
C GLU A 112 -3.41 9.60 -1.55
N LYS A 113 -4.36 9.77 -0.62
CA LYS A 113 -4.15 10.56 0.61
C LYS A 113 -4.60 9.81 1.86
N MET A 114 -3.73 9.82 2.86
CA MET A 114 -4.05 9.43 4.23
C MET A 114 -3.66 10.59 5.14
N HIS A 115 -4.62 11.11 5.89
CA HIS A 115 -4.38 12.25 6.77
C HIS A 115 -3.36 11.91 7.87
N ASN A 116 -2.54 12.88 8.26
CA ASN A 116 -1.47 12.71 9.26
C ASN A 116 -1.97 12.16 10.61
N ASP A 117 -3.20 12.54 10.98
CA ASP A 117 -3.88 12.11 12.21
C ASP A 117 -4.87 10.95 12.00
N ALA A 118 -4.77 10.18 10.90
CA ALA A 118 -5.71 9.08 10.62
C ALA A 118 -5.78 8.04 11.76
N PHE A 119 -4.64 7.74 12.37
CA PHE A 119 -4.50 6.82 13.52
C PHE A 119 -4.63 7.49 14.89
N ARG A 120 -4.96 8.78 14.94
CA ARG A 120 -5.05 9.49 16.21
C ARG A 120 -6.21 8.95 17.05
N GLY A 121 -5.89 8.48 18.26
CA GLY A 121 -6.83 7.82 19.16
C GLY A 121 -7.12 6.36 18.83
N ALA A 122 -6.43 5.77 17.85
CA ALA A 122 -6.40 4.33 17.63
C ALA A 122 -5.27 3.68 18.44
N THR A 123 -5.47 2.44 18.88
CA THR A 123 -4.38 1.59 19.38
C THR A 123 -3.97 0.65 18.25
N GLY A 124 -2.75 0.77 17.73
CA GLY A 124 -2.32 0.06 16.52
C GLY A 124 -2.49 0.92 15.24
N PRO A 125 -2.36 0.31 14.04
CA PRO A 125 -2.21 -1.12 13.77
C PRO A 125 -0.79 -1.66 14.02
N SER A 126 -0.67 -2.97 14.29
CA SER A 126 0.63 -3.67 14.27
C SER A 126 1.07 -4.05 12.86
N ILE A 127 0.12 -4.39 11.98
CA ILE A 127 0.36 -4.72 10.58
C ILE A 127 -0.36 -3.69 9.72
N LEU A 128 0.38 -3.02 8.84
CA LEU A 128 -0.16 -2.11 7.85
C LEU A 128 0.23 -2.58 6.45
N ASP A 129 -0.77 -2.95 5.65
CA ASP A 129 -0.58 -3.27 4.23
C ASP A 129 -1.24 -2.19 3.36
N ILE A 130 -0.41 -1.44 2.63
CA ILE A 130 -0.80 -0.40 1.68
C ILE A 130 -0.34 -0.74 0.26
N SER A 131 -0.18 -2.02 -0.05
CA SER A 131 0.27 -2.50 -1.36
C SER A 131 -0.71 -2.12 -2.47
N SER A 132 -0.17 -1.83 -3.65
CA SER A 132 -0.97 -1.45 -4.83
C SER A 132 -1.90 -0.27 -4.55
N THR A 133 -1.41 0.73 -3.80
CA THR A 133 -2.08 2.02 -3.58
C THR A 133 -1.30 3.15 -4.23
N GLN A 134 -1.95 4.30 -4.40
CA GLN A 134 -1.31 5.53 -4.90
C GLN A 134 -0.94 6.51 -3.78
N LEU A 135 -0.81 6.03 -2.54
CA LEU A 135 -0.46 6.86 -1.41
C LEU A 135 0.87 7.56 -1.65
N GLN A 136 0.87 8.88 -1.54
CA GLN A 136 2.07 9.70 -1.76
C GLN A 136 2.96 9.77 -0.52
N ALA A 137 2.37 9.62 0.67
CA ALA A 137 3.03 9.66 1.97
C ALA A 137 2.29 8.81 3.01
N LEU A 138 3.02 8.36 4.02
CA LEU A 138 2.48 7.77 5.24
C LEU A 138 2.10 8.88 6.26
N PRO A 139 1.15 8.62 7.18
CA PRO A 139 0.79 9.59 8.22
C PRO A 139 1.96 9.83 9.18
N THR A 140 2.01 11.01 9.80
CA THR A 140 3.10 11.37 10.74
C THR A 140 2.90 10.85 12.17
N TYR A 141 1.69 10.40 12.51
CA TYR A 141 1.28 9.93 13.84
C TYR A 141 0.79 8.48 13.78
N GLY A 142 1.03 7.69 14.83
CA GLY A 142 0.53 6.32 14.97
C GLY A 142 1.40 5.26 14.26
N LEU A 143 2.56 5.64 13.74
CA LEU A 143 3.50 4.70 13.12
C LEU A 143 4.33 3.94 14.17
N GLU A 144 4.38 4.43 15.40
CA GLU A 144 5.11 3.83 16.51
C GLU A 144 4.61 2.43 16.84
N SER A 145 3.34 2.10 16.60
CA SER A 145 2.77 0.77 16.86
C SER A 145 3.03 -0.24 15.76
N ILE A 146 3.44 0.20 14.57
CA ILE A 146 3.61 -0.67 13.39
C ILE A 146 4.83 -1.56 13.58
N GLN A 147 4.60 -2.86 13.50
CA GLN A 147 5.60 -3.92 13.54
C GLN A 147 5.90 -4.48 12.14
N THR A 148 4.89 -4.52 11.27
CA THR A 148 5.04 -4.98 9.88
C THR A 148 4.44 -3.97 8.92
N LEU A 149 5.26 -3.45 8.00
CA LEU A 149 4.84 -2.54 6.93
C LEU A 149 4.95 -3.24 5.58
N ILE A 150 3.86 -3.31 4.82
CA ILE A 150 3.84 -3.88 3.47
C ILE A 150 3.38 -2.79 2.51
N ALA A 151 4.23 -2.42 1.56
CA ALA A 151 3.99 -1.38 0.57
C ALA A 151 4.56 -1.83 -0.78
N THR A 152 4.08 -2.97 -1.27
CA THR A 152 4.48 -3.54 -2.57
C THR A 152 3.67 -2.91 -3.71
N SER A 153 4.28 -2.67 -4.86
CA SER A 153 3.61 -2.02 -6.00
C SER A 153 2.99 -0.64 -5.68
N SER A 154 3.51 0.07 -4.68
CA SER A 154 3.06 1.39 -4.22
C SER A 154 4.02 2.48 -4.70
N TYR A 155 4.12 2.64 -6.03
CA TYR A 155 5.11 3.50 -6.68
C TYR A 155 4.94 5.01 -6.42
N SER A 156 3.76 5.44 -5.97
CA SER A 156 3.54 6.84 -5.57
C SER A 156 4.21 7.18 -4.23
N LEU A 157 4.50 6.16 -3.40
CA LEU A 157 5.13 6.33 -2.10
C LEU A 157 6.64 6.49 -2.25
N LYS A 158 7.06 7.68 -2.68
CA LYS A 158 8.48 7.95 -2.97
C LYS A 158 9.31 8.19 -1.71
N LYS A 159 8.66 8.61 -0.62
CA LYS A 159 9.31 8.99 0.64
C LYS A 159 8.70 8.21 1.80
N LEU A 160 9.55 7.80 2.73
CA LEU A 160 9.14 7.28 4.02
C LEU A 160 9.47 8.28 5.13
N PRO A 161 8.69 8.29 6.22
CA PRO A 161 9.07 8.96 7.45
C PRO A 161 10.43 8.47 7.99
N SER A 162 11.04 9.27 8.87
CA SER A 162 12.30 8.86 9.50
C SER A 162 12.12 7.60 10.34
N ARG A 163 13.19 6.81 10.47
CA ARG A 163 13.21 5.58 11.28
C ARG A 163 12.73 5.82 12.73
N GLU A 164 12.99 6.99 13.29
CA GLU A 164 12.58 7.36 14.65
C GLU A 164 11.06 7.29 14.88
N LYS A 165 10.26 7.43 13.80
CA LYS A 165 8.81 7.27 13.85
C LYS A 165 8.36 5.81 13.90
N PHE A 166 9.24 4.89 13.54
CA PHE A 166 8.99 3.45 13.44
C PHE A 166 9.65 2.70 14.61
N THR A 167 9.29 3.05 15.84
CA THR A 167 9.95 2.55 17.05
C THR A 167 9.82 1.04 17.25
N ASN A 168 8.70 0.44 16.82
CA ASN A 168 8.42 -0.99 16.99
C ASN A 168 8.51 -1.80 15.68
N LEU A 169 8.97 -1.19 14.57
CA LEU A 169 9.02 -1.86 13.27
C LEU A 169 10.01 -3.03 13.31
N LEU A 170 9.55 -4.21 12.90
CA LEU A 170 10.30 -5.46 12.85
C LEU A 170 10.58 -5.90 11.40
N ASP A 171 9.57 -5.76 10.55
CA ASP A 171 9.62 -6.21 9.16
C ASP A 171 9.00 -5.18 8.21
N ALA A 172 9.61 -5.00 7.05
CA ALA A 172 9.13 -4.11 6.00
C ALA A 172 9.33 -4.74 4.61
N THR A 173 8.24 -4.85 3.85
CA THR A 173 8.28 -5.23 2.43
C THR A 173 7.89 -4.03 1.58
N LEU A 174 8.82 -3.48 0.82
CA LEU A 174 8.71 -2.16 0.19
C LEU A 174 8.89 -2.24 -1.33
N THR A 175 8.31 -1.28 -2.04
CA THR A 175 8.46 -1.17 -3.51
C THR A 175 9.88 -0.76 -3.92
N TYR A 176 10.50 0.14 -3.17
CA TYR A 176 11.83 0.68 -3.49
C TYR A 176 12.90 0.06 -2.59
N PRO A 177 13.88 -0.69 -3.12
CA PRO A 177 14.97 -1.25 -2.32
C PRO A 177 15.81 -0.20 -1.58
N SER A 178 15.90 1.02 -2.12
CA SER A 178 16.62 2.13 -1.49
C SER A 178 16.04 2.56 -0.15
N HIS A 179 14.74 2.36 0.08
CA HIS A 179 14.11 2.65 1.38
C HIS A 179 14.68 1.80 2.51
N CYS A 180 15.22 0.62 2.20
CA CYS A 180 15.76 -0.28 3.20
C CYS A 180 17.08 0.21 3.83
N CYS A 181 17.83 1.08 3.13
CA CYS A 181 19.00 1.72 3.73
C CYS A 181 18.62 2.57 4.96
N ALA A 182 17.38 3.09 5.05
CA ALA A 182 16.93 3.89 6.19
C ALA A 182 16.75 3.07 7.49
N PHE A 183 16.58 1.75 7.38
CA PHE A 183 16.35 0.86 8.52
C PHE A 183 17.60 0.10 8.97
N ARG A 184 18.74 0.29 8.30
CA ARG A 184 19.99 -0.37 8.66
C ARG A 184 20.57 0.19 9.96
N ASN A 185 20.98 -0.69 10.87
CA ASN A 185 21.79 -0.29 12.02
C ASN A 185 23.19 0.08 11.53
N LEU A 186 23.51 1.38 11.49
CA LEU A 186 24.88 1.86 11.35
C LEU A 186 25.52 1.83 12.75
N PRO A 187 26.64 1.12 12.97
CA PRO A 187 27.35 1.21 14.23
C PRO A 187 27.80 2.65 14.46
N THR A 188 27.42 3.24 15.60
CA THR A 188 27.67 4.63 15.99
C THR A 188 29.09 4.88 16.54
N ASN A 189 30.09 4.14 16.07
CA ASN A 189 31.48 4.39 16.46
C ASN A 189 32.40 4.23 15.25
N GLU A 190 32.67 5.33 14.55
CA GLU A 190 33.90 5.56 13.80
C GLU A 190 33.94 7.06 13.44
N GLN A 191 34.34 7.90 14.39
CA GLN A 191 34.75 9.27 14.07
C GLN A 191 36.11 9.34 13.34
N ASN A 192 36.75 8.23 12.95
CA ASN A 192 38.11 8.25 12.40
C ASN A 192 38.39 7.28 11.24
N PHE A 193 37.42 6.92 10.39
CA PHE A 193 37.78 6.29 9.11
C PHE A 193 38.12 7.33 8.04
N SER A 194 39.40 7.66 8.03
CA SER A 194 40.10 8.45 7.03
C SER A 194 39.65 8.12 5.60
N PHE A 195 39.51 9.18 4.81
CA PHE A 195 39.08 9.29 3.41
C PHE A 195 39.93 8.50 2.38
N SER A 196 40.81 7.59 2.81
CA SER A 196 41.83 6.95 1.99
C SER A 196 41.42 5.61 1.34
N ILE A 197 40.29 5.01 1.74
CA ILE A 197 39.81 3.73 1.15
C ILE A 197 39.04 3.94 -0.18
N PHE A 198 38.77 5.18 -0.58
CA PHE A 198 37.94 5.46 -1.76
C PHE A 198 38.67 5.45 -3.12
N LYS A 199 39.99 5.31 -3.17
CA LYS A 199 40.72 5.30 -4.46
C LYS A 199 40.79 3.94 -5.17
N ASN A 200 40.58 2.82 -4.48
CA ASN A 200 40.75 1.49 -5.10
C ASN A 200 39.46 0.74 -5.46
N PHE A 201 38.29 1.18 -4.99
CA PHE A 201 37.02 0.51 -5.31
C PHE A 201 36.37 0.95 -6.63
N SER A 202 36.94 1.94 -7.32
CA SER A 202 36.47 2.35 -8.65
C SER A 202 36.74 1.31 -9.74
N LYS A 203 37.64 0.34 -9.51
CA LYS A 203 37.97 -0.71 -10.51
C LYS A 203 37.12 -1.97 -10.40
N GLN A 204 36.27 -2.12 -9.38
CA GLN A 204 35.47 -3.32 -9.14
C GLN A 204 33.98 -3.10 -9.44
N CYS A 205 33.65 -2.23 -10.40
CA CYS A 205 32.31 -2.09 -10.97
C CYS A 205 32.42 -2.23 -12.49
N GLU A 206 32.85 -3.40 -12.93
CA GLU A 206 32.72 -3.81 -14.33
C GLU A 206 31.56 -4.80 -14.42
N SER A 207 30.51 -4.38 -15.12
CA SER A 207 29.28 -5.13 -15.30
C SER A 207 29.54 -6.39 -16.13
N THR A 208 29.42 -7.57 -15.52
CA THR A 208 29.15 -8.80 -16.28
C THR A 208 27.71 -9.23 -16.04
N ALA A 209 26.81 -8.61 -16.78
CA ALA A 209 25.53 -9.22 -17.09
C ALA A 209 25.79 -10.38 -18.07
N ARG A 210 25.91 -11.61 -17.58
CA ARG A 210 25.83 -12.81 -18.44
C ARG A 210 24.38 -13.20 -18.63
N ARG A 211 23.94 -13.18 -19.90
CA ARG A 211 22.69 -13.79 -20.38
C ARG A 211 22.78 -15.32 -20.27
N PRO A 212 21.70 -16.00 -19.85
CA PRO A 212 21.36 -17.31 -20.38
C PRO A 212 20.20 -17.14 -21.37
N ASN A 213 20.57 -17.24 -22.64
CA ASN A 213 19.76 -17.57 -23.82
C ASN A 213 18.72 -16.57 -24.34
N ASN A 214 18.78 -16.40 -25.66
CA ASN A 214 18.07 -15.44 -26.49
C ASN A 214 16.54 -15.55 -26.37
N GLU A 215 15.91 -14.60 -25.72
CA GLU A 215 14.68 -13.93 -26.19
C GLU A 215 14.69 -12.48 -25.70
N THR A 216 14.36 -11.56 -26.59
CA THR A 216 14.35 -10.12 -26.36
C THR A 216 13.18 -9.75 -25.44
N LEU A 217 13.36 -9.76 -24.12
CA LEU A 217 12.35 -9.21 -23.21
C LEU A 217 12.55 -7.70 -23.07
N LEU A 218 11.63 -6.96 -23.69
CA LEU A 218 11.38 -5.54 -23.44
C LEU A 218 11.35 -5.30 -21.92
N LEU A 219 12.14 -4.33 -21.45
CA LEU A 219 12.07 -3.78 -20.08
C LEU A 219 10.74 -3.04 -19.90
N HIS A 220 9.65 -3.80 -19.79
CA HIS A 220 8.34 -3.40 -19.28
C HIS A 220 7.96 -4.43 -18.21
N GLY A 221 8.65 -4.38 -17.07
CA GLY A 221 8.44 -5.30 -15.95
C GLY A 221 8.54 -4.56 -14.63
N ALA A 222 7.52 -4.72 -13.79
CA ALA A 222 7.49 -4.23 -12.41
C ALA A 222 8.74 -4.69 -11.65
N LEU A 223 9.33 -3.79 -10.86
CA LEU A 223 10.45 -4.13 -9.99
C LEU A 223 9.98 -5.11 -8.91
N PRO A 224 10.75 -6.18 -8.61
CA PRO A 224 10.43 -7.06 -7.49
C PRO A 224 10.50 -6.28 -6.18
N ALA A 225 9.57 -6.55 -5.26
CA ALA A 225 9.54 -5.92 -3.95
C ALA A 225 10.81 -6.25 -3.14
N ALA A 226 11.26 -5.29 -2.32
CA ALA A 226 12.37 -5.46 -1.39
C ALA A 226 11.86 -5.87 -0.01
N HIS A 227 12.47 -6.89 0.59
CA HIS A 227 12.14 -7.37 1.93
C HIS A 227 13.26 -6.99 2.91
N CYS A 228 12.89 -6.35 4.02
CA CYS A 228 13.82 -5.62 4.88
C CYS A 228 13.45 -5.81 6.35
N LEU A 229 14.34 -6.46 7.10
CA LEU A 229 14.22 -6.65 8.54
C LEU A 229 14.87 -5.48 9.28
N SER A 230 14.21 -4.99 10.34
CA SER A 230 14.77 -3.92 11.18
C SER A 230 15.98 -4.38 12.02
N ARG A 231 16.19 -5.71 12.12
CA ARG A 231 17.40 -6.37 12.59
C ARG A 231 17.92 -7.33 11.52
N CYS A 232 18.86 -6.87 10.71
CA CYS A 232 19.67 -7.78 9.91
C CYS A 232 20.60 -8.57 10.86
N PRO A 233 20.67 -9.92 10.78
CA PRO A 233 21.64 -10.70 11.53
C PRO A 233 23.06 -10.29 11.12
N ASP A 234 23.97 -10.25 12.09
CA ASP A 234 25.36 -9.76 11.97
C ASP A 234 26.28 -10.75 11.23
N GLN A 235 25.85 -11.23 10.06
CA GLN A 235 26.64 -12.10 9.20
C GLN A 235 26.95 -11.38 7.89
N ARG A 236 28.19 -10.89 7.78
CA ARG A 236 28.82 -10.60 6.48
C ARG A 236 28.77 -11.88 5.62
N PRO A 237 28.42 -11.81 4.31
CA PRO A 237 29.34 -11.16 3.37
C PRO A 237 28.71 -10.46 2.13
N VAL A 238 29.57 -9.64 1.49
CA VAL A 238 29.45 -8.98 0.17
C VAL A 238 28.57 -7.71 0.10
N LEU A 239 29.23 -6.58 0.40
CA LEU A 239 28.71 -5.21 0.29
C LEU A 239 28.44 -4.80 -1.18
N GLN A 240 27.24 -4.31 -1.47
CA GLN A 240 27.13 -3.03 -2.15
C GLN A 240 26.90 -1.94 -1.08
N PRO A 241 27.78 -0.95 -0.93
CA PRO A 241 27.64 0.03 0.13
C PRO A 241 26.52 1.04 -0.21
N CYS A 242 25.60 1.30 0.72
CA CYS A 242 24.63 2.42 0.67
C CYS A 242 25.31 3.83 0.67
N HIS A 243 26.61 3.96 0.37
CA HIS A 243 27.45 5.13 0.68
C HIS A 243 27.27 6.36 -0.23
N ARG A 244 26.14 6.50 -0.93
CA ARG A 244 25.85 7.72 -1.72
C ARG A 244 24.48 8.36 -1.50
N LEU A 245 23.64 7.82 -0.62
CA LEU A 245 22.27 8.33 -0.46
C LEU A 245 22.10 9.40 0.65
N ALA A 246 23.16 9.69 1.40
CA ALA A 246 23.14 10.65 2.51
C ALA A 246 23.58 12.08 2.13
N ASP A 247 23.74 12.38 0.83
CA ASP A 247 23.96 13.75 0.36
C ASP A 247 22.69 14.30 -0.29
N ARG A 248 22.27 15.48 0.16
CA ARG A 248 20.90 16.02 0.13
C ARG A 248 20.25 16.29 -1.24
N GLU A 249 20.82 15.84 -2.37
CA GLU A 249 20.32 16.17 -3.71
C GLU A 249 19.92 14.99 -4.62
N TRP A 250 20.20 13.74 -4.26
CA TRP A 250 20.11 12.62 -5.24
C TRP A 250 18.75 11.92 -5.33
N VAL A 251 17.83 12.14 -4.37
CA VAL A 251 16.47 11.56 -4.37
C VAL A 251 15.60 12.11 -5.53
N GLN A 252 16.06 13.14 -6.25
CA GLN A 252 15.30 13.77 -7.33
C GLN A 252 15.47 13.11 -8.73
N ARG A 253 16.42 12.18 -8.94
CA ARG A 253 16.76 11.70 -10.30
C ARG A 253 16.42 10.25 -10.63
N GLY A 254 15.67 9.53 -9.78
CA GLY A 254 15.01 8.27 -10.20
C GLY A 254 15.92 7.09 -10.54
N TRP A 255 17.14 7.01 -10.00
CA TRP A 255 18.02 5.86 -10.24
C TRP A 255 17.84 4.78 -9.16
N LEU A 256 17.46 3.59 -9.65
CA LEU A 256 17.24 2.37 -8.89
C LEU A 256 18.58 1.76 -8.46
N PHE A 257 18.82 1.68 -7.16
CA PHE A 257 19.91 0.90 -6.61
C PHE A 257 19.35 -0.32 -5.89
N HIS A 258 19.84 -1.50 -6.26
CA HIS A 258 19.52 -2.76 -5.63
C HIS A 258 20.25 -2.84 -4.28
N CYS A 259 19.51 -2.85 -3.18
CA CYS A 259 20.01 -3.34 -1.91
C CYS A 259 19.27 -4.65 -1.62
N VAL A 260 20.02 -5.76 -1.59
CA VAL A 260 19.51 -7.07 -1.18
C VAL A 260 20.16 -7.38 0.16
N CYS A 261 19.38 -7.37 1.23
CA CYS A 261 19.72 -8.10 2.45
C CYS A 261 19.30 -9.54 2.21
N LYS A 262 20.25 -10.48 2.32
CA LYS A 262 19.97 -11.91 2.31
C LYS A 262 20.10 -12.44 3.74
#